data_AF-A0A496Y7L1-F1
#
_entry.id   AF-A0A496Y7L1-F1
#
_cell.length_a   1.000
_cell.length_b   1.000
_cell.length_c   1.000
_cell.angle_alpha   90.00
_cell.angle_beta   90.00
_cell.angle_gamma   90.00
#
_symmetry.space_group_name_H-M   'P 1'
#
loop_
_entity.id
_entity.type
_entity.pdbx_description
1 polymer ?
#
loop_
_entity_poly.entity_id
_entity_poly.type
_entity_poly.pdbx_seq_one_letter_code
_entity_poly.pdbx_strand_id
1 'polypeptide(L)'
;KALVQLNGTALIEWVISVLKGLFENVILITNTPQEYASLGLPMEQDIVKGLGPLGGIYTALQAIPTEYGFFVACDMPFLSPALITYLIDCREEYDVVVPKIDWKIEALHALYRKTCLPEVERLIRNRQYQTIRFFDRVSVRYVDEYEVRKLDPSLRSFLNINRPEDLARISHG
;
A
#
# COMPACT_ATOMS: atom_id res chain seq x y z
N LYS A 1 -12.72 -6.32 5.91
CA LYS A 1 -11.73 -7.12 5.12
C LYS A 1 -10.44 -7.29 5.90
N ALA A 2 -9.80 -6.20 6.34
CA ALA A 2 -8.59 -6.22 7.15
C ALA A 2 -8.64 -7.15 8.39
N LEU A 3 -9.81 -7.29 9.04
CA LEU A 3 -10.03 -8.15 10.21
C LEU A 3 -10.40 -9.62 9.88
N VAL A 4 -10.43 -10.00 8.60
CA VAL A 4 -10.59 -11.43 8.23
C VAL A 4 -9.42 -12.21 8.83
N GLN A 5 -9.67 -13.42 9.33
CA GLN A 5 -8.63 -14.24 9.95
C GLN A 5 -8.06 -15.25 8.96
N LEU A 6 -6.72 -15.31 8.90
CA LEU A 6 -5.95 -16.37 8.26
C LEU A 6 -5.20 -17.11 9.37
N ASN A 7 -5.50 -18.41 9.53
CA ASN A 7 -4.91 -19.27 10.55
C ASN A 7 -5.04 -18.72 11.99
N GLY A 8 -6.16 -18.05 12.30
CA GLY A 8 -6.44 -17.46 13.63
C GLY A 8 -5.87 -16.06 13.85
N THR A 9 -5.12 -15.51 12.90
CA THR A 9 -4.53 -14.16 12.96
C THR A 9 -5.20 -13.25 11.93
N ALA A 10 -5.52 -12.01 12.28
CA ALA A 10 -6.14 -11.09 11.34
C ALA A 10 -5.18 -10.73 10.19
N LEU A 11 -5.68 -10.59 8.96
CA LEU A 11 -4.85 -10.25 7.79
C LEU A 11 -3.98 -9.01 8.02
N ILE A 12 -4.56 -7.99 8.63
CA ILE A 12 -3.86 -6.74 8.94
C ILE A 12 -2.71 -6.95 9.92
N GLU A 13 -2.79 -7.91 10.85
CA GLU A 13 -1.70 -8.19 11.79
C GLU A 13 -0.48 -8.78 11.08
N TRP A 14 -0.68 -9.62 10.05
CA TRP A 14 0.40 -10.10 9.19
C TRP A 14 1.08 -8.95 8.44
N VAL A 15 0.28 -8.06 7.84
CA VAL A 15 0.77 -6.87 7.14
C VAL A 15 1.60 -6.00 8.09
N ILE A 16 1.05 -5.69 9.27
CA ILE A 16 1.73 -4.86 10.28
C ILE A 16 3.02 -5.51 10.75
N SER A 17 3.04 -6.83 10.97
CA SER A 17 4.24 -7.55 11.38
C SER A 17 5.36 -7.40 10.35
N VAL A 18 5.05 -7.51 9.06
CA VAL A 18 6.04 -7.31 8.00
C VAL A 18 6.52 -5.85 7.97
N LEU A 19 5.60 -4.89 8.01
CA LEU A 19 5.94 -3.47 7.94
C LEU A 19 6.79 -3.02 9.14
N LYS A 20 6.47 -3.45 10.36
CA LYS A 20 7.27 -3.12 11.57
C LYS A 20 8.68 -3.70 11.53
N GLY A 21 8.92 -4.75 10.73
CA GLY A 21 10.25 -5.29 10.50
C GLY A 21 11.11 -4.44 9.54
N LEU A 22 10.48 -3.54 8.77
CA LEU A 22 11.14 -2.75 7.72
C LEU A 22 11.12 -1.23 7.99
N PHE A 23 10.11 -0.76 8.71
CA PHE A 23 9.87 0.66 8.93
C PHE A 23 9.79 0.97 10.43
N GLU A 24 10.45 2.05 10.84
CA GLU A 24 10.37 2.55 12.21
C GLU A 24 8.98 3.06 12.57
N ASN A 25 8.29 3.67 11.58
CA ASN A 25 6.99 4.29 11.76
C ASN A 25 5.95 3.60 10.86
N VAL A 26 4.91 3.03 11.48
CA VAL A 26 3.78 2.41 10.79
C VAL A 26 2.49 3.09 11.27
N ILE A 27 1.72 3.65 10.34
CA ILE A 27 0.47 4.36 10.61
C ILE A 27 -0.65 3.65 9.86
N LEU A 28 -1.79 3.46 10.52
CA LEU A 28 -2.99 2.93 9.87
C LEU A 28 -3.93 4.07 9.48
N ILE A 29 -4.23 4.20 8.19
CA ILE A 29 -5.27 5.12 7.72
C ILE A 29 -6.63 4.40 7.77
N THR A 30 -7.53 4.87 8.62
CA THR A 30 -8.86 4.27 8.80
C THR A 30 -9.90 5.28 9.26
N ASN A 31 -11.12 5.19 8.72
CA ASN A 31 -12.25 6.00 9.17
C ASN A 31 -13.00 5.39 10.37
N THR A 32 -12.62 4.19 10.81
CA THR A 32 -13.23 3.44 11.93
C THR A 32 -12.17 3.03 12.97
N PRO A 33 -11.44 3.98 13.59
CA PRO A 33 -10.31 3.65 14.48
C PRO A 33 -10.69 2.76 15.67
N GLN A 34 -11.94 2.81 16.11
CA GLN A 34 -12.45 1.95 17.19
C GLN A 34 -12.40 0.46 16.83
N GLU A 35 -12.56 0.10 15.56
CA GLU A 35 -12.47 -1.29 15.08
C GLU A 35 -11.04 -1.84 15.14
N TYR A 36 -10.05 -0.96 15.18
CA TYR A 36 -8.62 -1.30 15.09
C TYR A 36 -7.85 -0.98 16.38
N ALA A 37 -8.53 -0.49 17.42
CA ALA A 37 -7.92 0.00 18.66
C ALA A 37 -6.97 -1.03 19.32
N SER A 38 -7.27 -2.33 19.19
CA SER A 38 -6.43 -3.42 19.71
C SER A 38 -5.05 -3.52 19.06
N LEU A 39 -4.83 -2.93 17.88
CA LEU A 39 -3.55 -2.98 17.16
C LEU A 39 -2.47 -2.11 17.81
N GLY A 40 -2.86 -1.15 18.67
CA GLY A 40 -1.91 -0.24 19.33
C GLY A 40 -1.06 0.58 18.36
N LEU A 41 -1.57 0.85 17.15
CA LEU A 41 -0.90 1.65 16.14
C LEU A 41 -1.38 3.11 16.18
N PRO A 42 -0.52 4.08 15.82
CA PRO A 42 -0.97 5.38 15.39
C PRO A 42 -2.00 5.24 14.25
N MET A 43 -3.10 5.98 14.36
CA MET A 43 -4.18 5.95 13.37
C MET A 43 -4.54 7.36 12.96
N GLU A 44 -4.76 7.54 11.66
CA GLU A 44 -5.28 8.77 11.09
C GLU A 44 -6.55 8.48 10.31
N GLN A 45 -7.50 9.41 10.38
CA GLN A 45 -8.71 9.36 9.56
C GLN A 45 -8.51 10.13 8.27
N ASP A 46 -9.25 9.77 7.22
CA ASP A 46 -9.14 10.50 5.96
C ASP A 46 -9.46 11.99 6.16
N ILE A 47 -8.56 12.87 5.70
CA ILE A 47 -8.81 14.33 5.66
C ILE A 47 -10.03 14.62 4.78
N VAL A 48 -10.15 13.90 3.65
CA VAL A 48 -11.31 13.94 2.78
C VAL A 48 -11.88 12.53 2.61
N LYS A 49 -13.04 12.30 3.23
CA LYS A 49 -13.68 10.98 3.28
C LYS A 49 -14.26 10.56 1.92
N GLY A 50 -14.28 9.26 1.68
CA GLY A 50 -14.99 8.66 0.55
C GLY A 50 -14.26 8.73 -0.79
N LEU A 51 -12.96 9.07 -0.80
CA LEU A 51 -12.16 9.16 -2.02
C LEU A 51 -11.43 7.85 -2.39
N GLY A 52 -11.70 6.77 -1.63
CA GLY A 52 -11.03 5.49 -1.82
C GLY A 52 -9.52 5.59 -1.57
N PRO A 53 -8.69 4.80 -2.29
CA PRO A 53 -7.24 4.78 -2.10
C PRO A 53 -6.56 6.15 -2.20
N LEU A 54 -7.04 7.04 -3.08
CA LEU A 54 -6.47 8.37 -3.24
C LEU A 54 -6.61 9.21 -1.95
N GLY A 55 -7.73 9.09 -1.24
CA GLY A 55 -7.95 9.79 0.03
C GLY A 55 -7.00 9.32 1.13
N GLY A 56 -6.77 8.01 1.20
CA GLY A 56 -5.80 7.44 2.12
C GLY A 56 -4.37 7.86 1.81
N ILE A 57 -3.99 7.86 0.52
CA ILE A 57 -2.68 8.34 0.07
C ILE A 57 -2.48 9.81 0.42
N TYR A 58 -3.49 10.66 0.14
CA TYR A 58 -3.46 12.07 0.48
C TYR A 58 -3.24 12.29 1.97
N THR A 59 -4.03 11.62 2.80
CA THR A 59 -3.98 11.72 4.26
C THR A 59 -2.62 11.28 4.79
N ALA A 60 -2.12 10.13 4.37
CA ALA A 60 -0.82 9.67 4.87
C ALA A 60 0.34 10.53 4.35
N LEU A 61 0.31 11.02 3.10
CA LEU A 61 1.35 11.94 2.62
C LEU A 61 1.38 13.27 3.40
N GLN A 62 0.23 13.75 3.86
CA GLN A 62 0.16 14.91 4.77
C GLN A 62 0.72 14.58 6.16
N ALA A 63 0.41 13.39 6.68
CA ALA A 63 0.75 12.98 8.04
C ALA A 63 2.21 12.54 8.24
N ILE A 64 2.83 11.89 7.24
CA ILE A 64 4.19 11.35 7.42
C ILE A 64 5.21 12.49 7.61
N PRO A 65 6.17 12.35 8.55
CA PRO A 65 7.23 13.34 8.74
C PRO A 65 8.36 13.19 7.71
N THR A 66 8.45 12.01 7.08
CA THR A 66 9.49 11.65 6.10
C THR A 66 9.14 12.11 4.69
N GLU A 67 10.16 12.15 3.85
CA GLU A 67 10.01 12.51 2.43
C GLU A 67 9.25 11.46 1.61
N TYR A 68 9.40 10.18 1.97
CA TYR A 68 8.74 9.05 1.32
C TYR A 68 7.88 8.28 2.32
N GLY A 69 6.79 7.69 1.81
CA GLY A 69 6.00 6.67 2.50
C GLY A 69 5.78 5.45 1.60
N PHE A 70 5.78 4.25 2.19
CA PHE A 70 5.34 3.03 1.53
C PHE A 70 3.88 2.74 1.88
N PHE A 71 3.05 2.56 0.86
CA PHE A 71 1.61 2.43 1.00
C PHE A 71 1.19 1.03 0.61
N VAL A 72 0.53 0.35 1.55
CA VAL A 72 0.07 -1.03 1.36
C VAL A 72 -1.38 -1.21 1.78
N ALA A 73 -2.13 -2.02 1.04
CA ALA A 73 -3.47 -2.41 1.45
C ALA A 73 -3.44 -3.39 2.62
N CYS A 74 -4.40 -3.27 3.55
CA CYS A 74 -4.47 -4.10 4.76
C CYS A 74 -4.92 -5.55 4.49
N ASP A 75 -5.26 -5.91 3.26
CA ASP A 75 -5.73 -7.22 2.83
C ASP A 75 -4.69 -8.01 2.00
N MET A 76 -3.42 -7.61 2.07
CA MET A 76 -2.28 -8.23 1.38
C MET A 76 -1.35 -8.99 2.35
N PRO A 77 -1.75 -10.14 2.91
CA PRO A 77 -1.01 -10.78 4.02
C PRO A 77 0.34 -11.41 3.63
N PHE A 78 0.64 -11.58 2.33
CA PHE A 78 1.84 -12.28 1.86
C PHE A 78 2.91 -11.34 1.33
N LEU A 79 3.04 -10.15 1.93
CA LEU A 79 4.08 -9.19 1.55
C LEU A 79 5.46 -9.84 1.60
N SER A 80 6.24 -9.70 0.52
CA SER A 80 7.65 -10.06 0.49
C SER A 80 8.50 -8.91 1.03
N PRO A 81 9.20 -9.08 2.17
CA PRO A 81 10.09 -8.03 2.68
C PRO A 81 11.20 -7.69 1.70
N ALA A 82 11.73 -8.68 0.98
CA ALA A 82 12.76 -8.50 -0.03
C ALA A 82 12.29 -7.62 -1.20
N LEU A 83 11.04 -7.80 -1.64
CA LEU A 83 10.44 -6.95 -2.67
C LEU A 83 10.28 -5.52 -2.16
N ILE A 84 9.75 -5.33 -0.95
CA ILE A 84 9.57 -4.00 -0.36
C ILE A 84 10.91 -3.27 -0.26
N THR A 85 11.97 -3.93 0.24
CA THR A 85 13.33 -3.37 0.30
C THR A 85 13.83 -2.96 -1.09
N TYR A 86 13.63 -3.80 -2.10
CA TYR A 86 14.03 -3.47 -3.48
C TYR A 86 13.29 -2.25 -4.04
N LEU A 87 11.98 -2.10 -3.77
CA LEU A 87 11.22 -0.91 -4.15
C LEU A 87 11.76 0.34 -3.45
N ILE A 88 12.11 0.22 -2.17
CA ILE A 88 12.74 1.30 -1.40
C ILE A 88 14.08 1.68 -2.04
N ASP A 89 14.92 0.73 -2.42
CA ASP A 89 16.24 1.01 -3.02
C ASP A 89 16.12 1.68 -4.40
N CYS A 90 15.02 1.44 -5.13
CA CYS A 90 14.74 2.07 -6.40
C CYS A 90 14.17 3.51 -6.28
N ARG A 91 14.04 4.08 -5.07
CA ARG A 91 13.35 5.36 -4.84
C ARG A 91 14.06 6.60 -5.36
N GLU A 92 15.38 6.54 -5.51
CA GLU A 92 16.17 7.71 -5.87
C GLU A 92 15.68 8.29 -7.21
N GLU A 93 15.53 9.62 -7.29
CA GLU A 93 15.04 10.36 -8.47
C GLU A 93 13.56 10.20 -8.84
N TYR A 94 12.83 9.28 -8.19
CA TYR A 94 11.42 9.02 -8.49
C TYR A 94 10.47 9.57 -7.42
N ASP A 95 9.36 10.15 -7.87
CA ASP A 95 8.25 10.52 -7.01
C ASP A 95 7.39 9.30 -6.65
N VAL A 96 7.30 8.31 -7.55
CA VAL A 96 6.57 7.06 -7.33
C VAL A 96 7.43 5.87 -7.76
N VAL A 97 7.52 4.85 -6.90
CA VAL A 97 8.04 3.53 -7.27
C VAL A 97 6.93 2.51 -7.09
N VAL A 98 6.55 1.82 -8.17
CA VAL A 98 5.33 1.01 -8.19
C VAL A 98 5.53 -0.26 -9.03
N PRO A 99 5.15 -1.43 -8.50
CA PRO A 99 5.09 -2.65 -9.29
C PRO A 99 4.03 -2.56 -10.39
N LYS A 100 4.39 -3.07 -11.56
CA LYS A 100 3.47 -3.28 -12.67
C LYS A 100 3.53 -4.75 -13.11
N ILE A 101 2.45 -5.46 -12.82
CA ILE A 101 2.29 -6.88 -13.15
C ILE A 101 1.36 -6.96 -14.35
N ASP A 102 1.86 -7.46 -15.49
CA ASP A 102 1.19 -7.35 -16.78
C ASP A 102 0.71 -5.89 -17.07
N TRP A 103 -0.60 -5.66 -17.17
CA TRP A 103 -1.19 -4.32 -17.35
C TRP A 103 -1.56 -3.63 -16.03
N LYS A 104 -1.53 -4.35 -14.91
CA LYS A 104 -2.03 -3.87 -13.62
C LYS A 104 -0.94 -3.14 -12.84
N ILE A 105 -1.28 -1.95 -12.38
CA ILE A 105 -0.44 -1.11 -11.52
C ILE A 105 -0.88 -1.30 -10.07
N GLU A 106 0.05 -1.68 -9.20
CA GLU A 106 -0.23 -1.99 -7.79
C GLU A 106 -0.05 -0.75 -6.92
N ALA A 107 -0.98 0.21 -7.08
CA ALA A 107 -0.90 1.53 -6.43
C ALA A 107 -0.97 1.49 -4.88
N LEU A 108 -1.39 0.37 -4.30
CA LEU A 108 -1.36 0.10 -2.85
C LEU A 108 -0.35 -1.00 -2.51
N HIS A 109 0.77 -1.02 -3.22
CA HIS A 109 2.01 -1.72 -2.88
C HIS A 109 3.19 -0.90 -3.45
N ALA A 110 3.27 0.37 -3.07
CA ALA A 110 4.09 1.35 -3.76
C ALA A 110 4.68 2.41 -2.81
N LEU A 111 5.83 2.97 -3.20
CA LEU A 111 6.38 4.17 -2.56
C LEU A 111 5.83 5.41 -3.25
N TYR A 112 5.52 6.42 -2.43
CA TYR A 112 5.18 7.76 -2.87
C TYR A 112 6.02 8.77 -2.11
N ARG A 113 6.57 9.74 -2.83
CA ARG A 113 7.26 10.92 -2.30
C ARG A 113 6.25 12.03 -1.99
N LYS A 114 6.54 12.87 -1.00
CA LYS A 114 5.71 14.04 -0.64
C LYS A 114 5.50 15.02 -1.80
N THR A 115 6.38 15.06 -2.77
CA THR A 115 6.24 15.83 -4.03
C THR A 115 5.01 15.40 -4.86
N CYS A 116 4.40 14.24 -4.59
CA CYS A 116 3.13 13.85 -5.18
C CYS A 116 1.93 14.68 -4.68
N LEU A 117 2.02 15.32 -3.50
CA LEU A 117 0.90 16.01 -2.84
C LEU A 117 0.17 17.01 -3.74
N PRO A 118 0.85 17.94 -4.45
CA PRO A 118 0.16 18.91 -5.30
C PRO A 118 -0.69 18.27 -6.40
N GLU A 119 -0.21 17.16 -6.98
CA GLU A 119 -0.94 16.45 -8.03
C GLU A 119 -2.09 15.60 -7.48
N VAL A 120 -1.92 15.00 -6.29
CA VAL A 120 -3.01 14.35 -5.55
C VAL A 120 -4.11 15.36 -5.21
N GLU A 121 -3.77 16.55 -4.72
CA GLU A 121 -4.73 17.62 -4.44
C GLU A 121 -5.45 18.11 -5.71
N ARG A 122 -4.72 18.22 -6.82
CA ARG A 122 -5.30 18.57 -8.12
C ARG A 122 -6.34 17.54 -8.55
N LEU A 123 -6.06 16.24 -8.41
CA LEU A 123 -7.00 15.17 -8.70
C LEU A 123 -8.26 15.26 -7.82
N ILE A 124 -8.09 15.45 -6.51
CA ILE A 124 -9.20 15.60 -5.55
C ILE A 124 -10.09 16.79 -5.93
N ARG A 125 -9.50 17.96 -6.21
CA ARG A 125 -10.23 19.18 -6.61
C ARG A 125 -11.05 18.99 -7.89
N ASN A 126 -10.50 18.21 -8.83
CA ASN A 126 -11.16 17.89 -10.10
C ASN A 126 -12.11 16.68 -10.01
N ARG A 127 -12.35 16.14 -8.80
CA ARG A 127 -13.20 14.96 -8.57
C ARG A 127 -12.74 13.71 -9.34
N GLN A 128 -11.43 13.57 -9.54
CA GLN A 128 -10.80 12.42 -10.18
C GLN A 128 -10.15 11.54 -9.13
N TYR A 129 -10.74 10.39 -8.79
CA TYR A 129 -10.31 9.59 -7.63
C TYR A 129 -9.47 8.34 -7.97
N GLN A 130 -9.10 8.18 -9.24
CA GLN A 130 -8.21 7.10 -9.66
C GLN A 130 -6.76 7.51 -9.41
N THR A 131 -6.08 6.84 -8.47
CA THR A 131 -4.70 7.15 -8.06
C THR A 131 -3.74 7.28 -9.24
N ILE A 132 -3.79 6.35 -10.20
CA ILE A 132 -2.86 6.33 -11.33
C ILE A 132 -2.97 7.55 -12.27
N ARG A 133 -4.01 8.39 -12.16
CA ARG A 133 -4.23 9.54 -13.05
C ARG A 133 -3.25 10.70 -12.89
N PHE A 134 -2.39 10.68 -11.87
CA PHE A 134 -1.33 11.68 -11.76
C PHE A 134 0.04 11.17 -12.20
N PHE A 135 0.16 9.88 -12.56
CA PHE A 135 1.46 9.27 -12.87
C PHE A 135 2.11 9.85 -14.13
N ASP A 136 1.33 10.50 -15.01
CA ASP A 136 1.81 11.24 -16.18
C ASP A 136 2.38 12.63 -15.84
N ARG A 137 2.31 13.05 -14.57
CA ARG A 137 2.71 14.39 -14.09
C ARG A 137 3.84 14.37 -13.07
N VAL A 138 4.36 13.20 -12.76
CA VAL A 138 5.43 12.98 -11.77
C VAL A 138 6.44 11.97 -12.32
N SER A 139 7.62 11.87 -11.73
CA SER A 139 8.57 10.83 -12.12
C SER A 139 8.16 9.47 -11.55
N VAL A 140 7.95 8.47 -12.41
CA VAL A 140 7.49 7.14 -12.01
C VAL A 140 8.48 6.07 -12.43
N ARG A 141 8.91 5.25 -11.47
CA ARG A 141 9.60 3.99 -11.71
C ARG A 141 8.61 2.84 -11.64
N TYR A 142 8.28 2.31 -12.81
CA TYR A 142 7.53 1.05 -12.91
C TYR A 142 8.50 -0.11 -12.75
N VAL A 143 8.40 -0.84 -11.65
CA VAL A 143 9.14 -2.09 -11.45
C VAL A 143 8.35 -3.20 -12.12
N ASP A 144 8.91 -3.77 -13.19
CA ASP A 144 8.17 -4.71 -14.02
C ASP A 144 8.07 -6.11 -13.41
N GLU A 145 7.19 -6.94 -13.97
CA GLU A 145 6.97 -8.30 -13.48
C GLU A 145 8.25 -9.16 -13.49
N TYR A 146 9.18 -8.94 -14.43
CA TYR A 146 10.42 -9.70 -14.49
C TYR A 146 11.33 -9.36 -13.30
N GLU A 147 11.43 -8.09 -12.94
CA GLU A 147 12.14 -7.64 -11.74
C GLU A 147 11.48 -8.19 -10.47
N VAL A 148 10.15 -8.08 -10.38
CA VAL A 148 9.38 -8.59 -9.24
C VAL A 148 9.56 -10.09 -9.04
N ARG A 149 9.48 -10.90 -10.10
CA ARG A 149 9.56 -12.37 -10.01
C ARG A 149 10.92 -12.87 -9.53
N LYS A 150 11.98 -12.07 -9.56
CA LYS A 150 13.26 -12.42 -8.93
C LYS A 150 13.17 -12.47 -7.40
N LEU A 151 12.25 -11.70 -6.82
CA LEU A 151 12.08 -11.53 -5.38
C LEU A 151 10.79 -12.17 -4.85
N ASP A 152 9.79 -12.32 -5.71
CA ASP A 152 8.52 -12.98 -5.46
C ASP A 152 8.09 -13.81 -6.69
N PRO A 153 8.67 -15.01 -6.89
CA PRO A 153 8.46 -15.80 -8.11
C PRO A 153 7.00 -16.16 -8.39
N SER A 154 6.19 -16.30 -7.35
CA SER A 154 4.77 -16.66 -7.42
C SER A 154 3.82 -15.45 -7.33
N LEU A 155 4.36 -14.22 -7.25
CA LEU A 155 3.60 -12.97 -7.15
C LEU A 155 2.61 -12.96 -5.98
N ARG A 156 2.94 -13.65 -4.88
CA ARG A 156 2.05 -13.78 -3.72
C ARG A 156 1.82 -12.45 -3.01
N SER A 157 2.79 -11.52 -3.09
CA SER A 157 2.72 -10.19 -2.49
C SER A 157 1.53 -9.37 -3.00
N PHE A 158 0.96 -9.73 -4.16
CA PHE A 158 -0.14 -9.02 -4.80
C PHE A 158 -1.51 -9.69 -4.62
N LEU A 159 -1.57 -10.78 -3.86
CA LEU A 159 -2.81 -11.47 -3.55
C LEU A 159 -3.59 -10.72 -2.46
N ASN A 160 -4.79 -10.27 -2.81
CA ASN A 160 -5.74 -9.64 -1.89
C ASN A 160 -6.75 -10.66 -1.38
N ILE A 161 -6.87 -10.79 -0.06
CA ILE A 161 -7.85 -11.68 0.57
C ILE A 161 -9.02 -10.83 1.06
N ASN A 162 -10.13 -10.93 0.33
CA ASN A 162 -11.32 -10.13 0.63
C ASN A 162 -12.31 -10.91 1.50
N ARG A 163 -12.31 -12.24 1.37
CA ARG A 163 -13.23 -13.13 2.08
C ARG A 163 -12.51 -14.39 2.56
N PRO A 164 -13.04 -15.07 3.61
CA PRO A 164 -12.51 -16.35 4.06
C PRO A 164 -12.45 -17.42 2.95
N GLU A 165 -13.35 -17.38 1.97
CA GLU A 165 -13.34 -18.37 0.87
C GLU A 165 -12.12 -18.23 -0.05
N ASP A 166 -11.51 -17.04 -0.13
CA ASP A 166 -10.27 -16.81 -0.86
C ASP A 166 -9.10 -17.60 -0.23
N LEU A 167 -9.18 -17.90 1.08
CA LEU A 167 -8.14 -18.62 1.83
C LEU A 167 -7.96 -20.06 1.35
N ALA A 168 -9.06 -20.75 1.02
CA ALA A 168 -9.03 -22.16 0.60
C ALA A 168 -8.26 -22.37 -0.71
N ARG A 169 -8.15 -21.33 -1.54
CA ARG A 169 -7.35 -21.35 -2.77
C ARG A 169 -5.86 -21.14 -2.52
N ILE A 170 -5.49 -20.61 -1.36
CA ILE A 170 -4.13 -20.18 -1.03
C ILE A 170 -3.44 -21.16 -0.07
N SER A 171 -4.20 -21.94 0.71
CA SER A 171 -3.69 -22.99 1.61
C SER A 171 -3.16 -24.25 0.90
N HIS A 172 -3.17 -24.30 -0.44
CA HIS A 172 -2.74 -25.47 -1.24
C HIS A 172 -1.66 -25.14 -2.28
N GLY A 173 -0.82 -24.11 -2.02
CA GLY A 173 0.31 -23.74 -2.88
C GLY A 173 1.63 -23.68 -2.12
#